data_AF-A0A6G1ILZ5-F1
#
_entry.id   AF-A0A6G1ILZ5-F1
#
_cell.length_a   1.000
_cell.length_b   1.000
_cell.length_c   1.000
_cell.angle_alpha   90.00
_cell.angle_beta   90.00
_cell.angle_gamma   90.00
#
_symmetry.space_group_name_H-M   'P 1'
#
loop_
_entity.id
_entity.type
_entity.pdbx_description
1 polymer ?
#
loop_
_entity_poly.entity_id
_entity_poly.type
_entity_poly.pdbx_seq_one_letter_code
_entity_poly.pdbx_strand_id
1 'polypeptide(L)'
;MPKRKPHLDGRSKKPSAATTDPETIFFYLPNEQPYGVFCQWHPSPITLPTASLHFLGVQSPATTTTTITTTTTAAAILGKYDPDMTFICAEQVYMFAKALFFGGAWTCTRILATSDPKEQKKLGQRVEGLNEWKWTQVKSRVVRVGNWYKFRGKGRLRDVLLGTGEKESAEANRSNRVWGIG
;
A
#
# COMPACT_ATOMS: atom_id res chain seq x y z
N MET A 1 52.92 17.88 -2.10
CA MET A 1 51.52 17.46 -1.88
C MET A 1 51.39 16.81 -0.49
N PRO A 2 50.44 17.25 0.36
CA PRO A 2 50.36 16.79 1.75
C PRO A 2 49.72 15.39 1.84
N LYS A 3 50.34 14.49 2.61
CA LYS A 3 49.86 13.12 2.85
C LYS A 3 48.59 13.14 3.72
N ARG A 4 47.51 12.51 3.28
CA ARG A 4 46.25 12.33 4.05
C ARG A 4 46.49 11.38 5.23
N LYS A 5 45.94 11.71 6.41
CA LYS A 5 45.94 10.84 7.59
C LYS A 5 45.01 9.63 7.40
N PRO A 6 45.30 8.46 8.00
CA PRO A 6 44.44 7.29 7.89
C PRO A 6 43.16 7.46 8.72
N HIS A 7 42.04 6.94 8.20
CA HIS A 7 40.78 6.85 8.90
C HIS A 7 40.90 5.79 10.00
N LEU A 8 40.65 6.16 11.25
CA LEU A 8 40.54 5.22 12.36
C LEU A 8 39.24 4.42 12.20
N ASP A 9 39.35 3.16 11.77
CA ASP A 9 38.27 2.19 11.82
C ASP A 9 38.06 1.75 13.28
N GLY A 10 36.96 2.19 13.86
CA GLY A 10 36.57 1.82 15.22
C GLY A 10 35.06 1.91 15.37
N ARG A 11 34.33 0.97 14.77
CA ARG A 11 32.90 0.79 15.06
C ARG A 11 32.77 0.42 16.54
N SER A 12 32.14 1.27 17.33
CA SER A 12 31.83 1.00 18.74
C SER A 12 31.14 -0.36 18.84
N LYS A 13 31.66 -1.26 19.69
CA LYS A 13 30.99 -2.54 19.97
C LYS A 13 29.59 -2.25 20.51
N LYS A 14 28.58 -2.79 19.84
CA LYS A 14 27.18 -2.71 20.24
C LYS A 14 27.09 -3.30 21.66
N PRO A 15 26.55 -2.57 22.67
CA PRO A 15 26.35 -3.14 23.98
C PRO A 15 25.44 -4.38 23.85
N SER A 16 25.84 -5.47 24.50
CA SER A 16 25.08 -6.71 24.60
C SER A 16 23.76 -6.41 25.28
N ALA A 17 22.70 -6.18 24.51
CA ALA A 17 21.37 -5.98 25.05
C ALA A 17 20.90 -7.30 25.65
N ALA A 18 20.56 -7.26 26.95
CA ALA A 18 19.64 -8.22 27.53
C ALA A 18 18.43 -8.34 26.59
N THR A 19 18.01 -9.58 26.29
CA THR A 19 16.96 -9.87 25.32
C THR A 19 15.59 -9.54 25.92
N THR A 20 15.31 -8.25 26.13
CA THR A 20 13.94 -7.77 26.24
C THR A 20 13.32 -7.86 24.85
N ASP A 21 12.25 -8.64 24.74
CA ASP A 21 11.43 -8.70 23.54
C ASP A 21 10.98 -7.27 23.21
N PRO A 22 11.33 -6.72 22.02
CA PRO A 22 11.08 -5.33 21.73
C PRO A 22 9.58 -5.04 21.71
N GLU A 23 9.19 -3.96 22.39
CA GLU A 23 7.81 -3.44 22.42
C GLU A 23 7.32 -3.05 21.03
N THR A 24 8.25 -2.67 20.15
CA THR A 24 7.98 -2.28 18.76
C THR A 24 8.57 -3.28 17.78
N ILE A 25 7.75 -3.75 16.85
CA ILE A 25 8.12 -4.52 15.67
C ILE A 25 8.43 -3.56 14.53
N PHE A 26 9.68 -3.52 14.10
CA PHE A 26 10.09 -2.83 12.88
C PHE A 26 10.08 -3.79 11.70
N PHE A 27 9.56 -3.35 10.55
CA PHE A 27 9.59 -4.12 9.32
C PHE A 27 9.91 -3.24 8.11
N TYR A 28 10.69 -3.80 7.17
CA TYR A 28 11.06 -3.14 5.93
C TYR A 28 11.19 -4.18 4.79
N LEU A 29 10.54 -3.95 3.65
CA LEU A 29 10.53 -4.89 2.50
C LEU A 29 9.73 -6.20 2.71
N PRO A 30 9.24 -6.82 1.64
CA PRO A 30 8.34 -7.98 1.73
C PRO A 30 9.01 -9.30 2.10
N ASN A 31 10.33 -9.39 1.96
CA ASN A 31 11.08 -10.65 2.13
C ASN A 31 11.60 -10.85 3.56
N GLU A 32 11.52 -9.83 4.42
CA GLU A 32 11.92 -9.95 5.82
C GLU A 32 11.04 -10.96 6.56
N GLN A 33 11.65 -11.80 7.38
CA GLN A 33 10.93 -12.82 8.15
C GLN A 33 11.05 -12.48 9.65
N PRO A 34 9.98 -12.64 10.44
CA PRO A 34 8.63 -13.06 10.03
C PRO A 34 7.74 -11.91 9.51
N TYR A 35 8.15 -10.65 9.71
CA TYR A 35 7.27 -9.47 9.64
C TYR A 35 7.17 -8.79 8.27
N GLY A 36 7.87 -9.28 7.24
CA GLY A 36 7.75 -8.78 5.86
C GLY A 36 6.33 -8.92 5.31
N VAL A 37 5.50 -9.78 5.91
CA VAL A 37 4.07 -9.88 5.64
C VAL A 37 3.30 -8.57 5.89
N PHE A 38 3.80 -7.69 6.76
CA PHE A 38 3.18 -6.38 7.02
C PHE A 38 3.45 -5.37 5.89
N CYS A 39 4.50 -5.57 5.11
CA CYS A 39 4.80 -4.74 3.95
C CYS A 39 3.64 -4.79 2.94
N GLN A 40 3.23 -3.62 2.43
CA GLN A 40 2.17 -3.50 1.41
C GLN A 40 2.56 -4.18 0.08
N TRP A 41 3.86 -4.30 -0.18
CA TRP A 41 4.40 -4.97 -1.37
C TRP A 41 4.53 -6.48 -1.20
N HIS A 42 4.21 -7.03 -0.03
CA HIS A 42 4.24 -8.47 0.19
C HIS A 42 3.22 -9.16 -0.71
N PRO A 43 3.64 -10.13 -1.55
CA PRO A 43 2.73 -10.92 -2.36
C PRO A 43 1.69 -11.60 -1.48
N SER A 44 0.45 -11.15 -1.58
CA SER A 44 -0.67 -11.61 -0.77
C SER A 44 -1.94 -11.41 -1.60
N PRO A 45 -2.41 -12.46 -2.30
CA PRO A 45 -3.67 -12.38 -3.02
C PRO A 45 -4.80 -11.92 -2.09
N ILE A 46 -5.44 -10.81 -2.44
CA ILE A 46 -6.53 -10.18 -1.69
C ILE A 46 -7.76 -10.19 -2.58
N THR A 47 -8.77 -10.93 -2.16
CA THR A 47 -10.11 -10.87 -2.76
C THR A 47 -11.02 -10.05 -1.85
N LEU A 48 -11.66 -9.02 -2.40
CA LEU A 48 -12.60 -8.17 -1.70
C LEU A 48 -13.87 -7.94 -2.53
N PRO A 49 -15.05 -7.85 -1.90
CA PRO A 49 -16.27 -7.43 -2.57
C PRO A 49 -16.11 -6.04 -3.14
N THR A 50 -16.51 -5.88 -4.40
CA THR A 50 -16.50 -4.62 -5.14
C THR A 50 -17.27 -3.53 -4.40
N ALA A 51 -18.34 -3.90 -3.70
CA ALA A 51 -19.11 -3.04 -2.80
C ALA A 51 -18.24 -2.34 -1.73
N SER A 52 -17.12 -2.95 -1.31
CA SER A 52 -16.20 -2.37 -0.34
C SER A 52 -15.50 -1.10 -0.85
N LEU A 53 -15.52 -0.87 -2.18
CA LEU A 53 -14.93 0.29 -2.85
C LEU A 53 -15.97 1.30 -3.36
N HIS A 54 -17.28 1.03 -3.24
CA HIS A 54 -18.35 1.92 -3.75
C HIS A 54 -18.29 3.35 -3.21
N PHE A 55 -17.78 3.53 -1.97
CA PHE A 55 -17.62 4.84 -1.37
C PHE A 55 -16.70 5.77 -2.17
N LEU A 56 -15.77 5.21 -2.97
CA LEU A 56 -14.89 5.99 -3.83
C LEU A 56 -15.65 6.64 -4.99
N GLY A 57 -16.69 5.98 -5.51
CA GLY A 57 -17.54 6.55 -6.55
C GLY A 57 -18.38 7.73 -6.03
N VAL A 58 -18.90 7.62 -4.81
CA VAL A 58 -19.74 8.66 -4.18
C VAL A 58 -18.93 9.91 -3.85
N GLN A 59 -17.67 9.74 -3.42
CA GLN A 59 -16.80 10.83 -2.98
C GLN A 59 -15.86 11.33 -4.08
N SER A 60 -15.94 10.75 -5.28
CA SER A 60 -15.02 11.04 -6.38
C SER A 60 -15.14 12.51 -6.81
N PRO A 61 -14.02 13.23 -6.94
CA PRO A 61 -14.01 14.55 -7.55
C PRO A 61 -14.03 14.53 -9.07
N ALA A 62 -14.03 13.35 -9.70
CA ALA A 62 -14.17 13.23 -11.14
C ALA A 62 -15.62 13.58 -11.51
N THR A 63 -15.91 14.87 -11.55
CA THR A 63 -17.14 15.40 -12.12
C THR A 63 -17.19 14.99 -13.59
N THR A 64 -18.34 14.52 -14.04
CA THR A 64 -18.67 14.19 -15.43
C THR A 64 -18.28 15.34 -16.38
N THR A 65 -17.04 15.38 -16.85
CA THR A 65 -16.61 16.34 -17.86
C THR A 65 -16.99 15.78 -19.22
N THR A 66 -18.13 16.24 -19.74
CA THR A 66 -18.63 15.95 -21.08
C THR A 66 -17.71 16.59 -22.12
N THR A 67 -16.67 15.86 -22.55
CA THR A 67 -15.90 16.21 -23.75
C THR A 67 -15.75 14.97 -24.61
N ILE A 68 -16.75 14.68 -25.47
CA ILE A 68 -16.80 13.85 -26.70
C ILE A 68 -16.06 12.47 -26.74
N THR A 69 -15.36 12.05 -25.69
CA THR A 69 -14.53 10.84 -25.63
C THR A 69 -14.83 10.12 -24.31
N THR A 70 -15.88 9.29 -24.31
CA THR A 70 -16.18 8.19 -23.37
C THR A 70 -15.54 8.26 -21.97
N THR A 71 -16.12 9.06 -21.05
CA THR A 71 -15.77 9.01 -19.62
C THR A 71 -16.43 7.79 -18.98
N THR A 72 -15.64 6.78 -18.59
CA THR A 72 -16.15 5.65 -17.80
C THR A 72 -16.18 6.02 -16.32
N THR A 73 -17.34 5.99 -15.68
CA THR A 73 -17.49 6.34 -14.25
C THR A 73 -16.86 5.26 -13.34
N ALA A 74 -16.52 5.62 -12.10
CA ALA A 74 -16.03 4.66 -11.11
C ALA A 74 -16.99 3.49 -10.91
N ALA A 75 -18.30 3.74 -10.87
CA ALA A 75 -19.33 2.70 -10.78
C ALA A 75 -19.29 1.74 -11.99
N ALA A 76 -19.11 2.27 -13.20
CA ALA A 76 -19.01 1.43 -14.40
C ALA A 76 -17.71 0.61 -14.44
N ILE A 77 -16.60 1.12 -13.87
CA ILE A 77 -15.36 0.34 -13.72
C ILE A 77 -15.57 -0.80 -12.74
N LEU A 78 -16.14 -0.51 -11.56
CA LEU A 78 -16.39 -1.49 -10.52
C LEU A 78 -17.35 -2.58 -11.00
N GLY A 79 -18.44 -2.23 -11.69
CA GLY A 79 -19.43 -3.18 -12.20
C GLY A 79 -18.87 -4.22 -13.19
N LYS A 80 -17.70 -3.98 -13.80
CA LYS A 80 -17.02 -4.99 -14.64
C LYS A 80 -16.46 -6.17 -13.84
N TYR A 81 -16.33 -5.99 -12.53
CA TYR A 81 -15.72 -6.97 -11.63
C TYR A 81 -16.65 -7.32 -10.46
N ASP A 82 -17.97 -7.17 -10.63
CA ASP A 82 -18.92 -7.62 -9.61
C ASP A 82 -19.00 -9.16 -9.59
N PRO A 83 -19.20 -9.78 -8.40
CA PRO A 83 -19.34 -9.14 -7.09
C PRO A 83 -18.00 -8.87 -6.37
N ASP A 84 -16.90 -9.48 -6.82
CA ASP A 84 -15.62 -9.50 -6.11
C ASP A 84 -14.43 -9.20 -7.05
N MET A 85 -13.43 -8.50 -6.51
CA MET A 85 -12.17 -8.21 -7.18
C MET A 85 -11.00 -8.88 -6.47
N THR A 86 -10.08 -9.44 -7.25
CA THR A 86 -8.83 -10.01 -6.75
C THR A 86 -7.63 -9.14 -7.14
N PHE A 87 -6.77 -8.90 -6.16
CA PHE A 87 -5.53 -8.16 -6.27
C PHE A 87 -4.37 -9.03 -5.78
N ILE A 88 -3.15 -8.77 -6.25
CA ILE A 88 -1.98 -9.59 -5.91
C ILE A 88 -1.32 -9.19 -4.59
N CYS A 89 -1.53 -7.94 -4.15
CA CYS A 89 -0.99 -7.37 -2.94
C CYS A 89 -1.77 -6.09 -2.58
N ALA A 90 -1.51 -5.56 -1.39
CA ALA A 90 -2.24 -4.41 -0.88
C ALA A 90 -1.82 -3.08 -1.55
N GLU A 91 -0.60 -2.97 -2.10
CA GLU A 91 -0.21 -1.85 -2.97
C GLU A 91 -1.11 -1.74 -4.21
N GLN A 92 -1.44 -2.87 -4.85
CA GLN A 92 -2.30 -2.89 -6.02
C GLN A 92 -3.70 -2.37 -5.69
N VAL A 93 -4.26 -2.79 -4.55
CA VAL A 93 -5.55 -2.29 -4.05
C VAL A 93 -5.50 -0.77 -3.88
N TYR A 94 -4.46 -0.26 -3.23
CA TYR A 94 -4.32 1.16 -2.94
C TYR A 94 -4.18 2.01 -4.21
N MET A 95 -3.37 1.56 -5.17
CA MET A 95 -3.15 2.30 -6.42
C MET A 95 -4.35 2.19 -7.36
N PHE A 96 -5.02 1.04 -7.43
CA PHE A 96 -6.28 0.89 -8.17
C PHE A 96 -7.35 1.83 -7.61
N ALA A 97 -7.53 1.84 -6.28
CA ALA A 97 -8.49 2.73 -5.62
C ALA A 97 -8.16 4.21 -5.85
N LYS A 98 -6.87 4.58 -5.85
CA LYS A 98 -6.44 5.95 -6.19
C LYS A 98 -6.80 6.32 -7.63
N ALA A 99 -6.52 5.45 -8.59
CA ALA A 99 -6.87 5.66 -9.99
C ALA A 99 -8.39 5.73 -10.20
N LEU A 100 -9.14 4.87 -9.51
CA LEU A 100 -10.60 4.83 -9.54
C LEU A 100 -11.21 6.13 -9.01
N PHE A 101 -10.68 6.65 -7.89
CA PHE A 101 -11.17 7.86 -7.24
C PHE A 101 -11.03 9.11 -8.13
N PHE A 102 -9.97 9.20 -8.95
CA PHE A 102 -9.77 10.33 -9.87
C PHE A 102 -10.24 10.06 -11.31
N GLY A 103 -10.88 8.91 -11.57
CA GLY A 103 -11.55 8.62 -12.85
C GLY A 103 -10.65 8.05 -13.96
N GLY A 104 -9.44 7.58 -13.63
CA GLY A 104 -8.50 7.04 -14.62
C GLY A 104 -8.78 5.59 -15.00
N ALA A 105 -9.77 5.33 -15.88
CA ALA A 105 -10.11 3.98 -16.35
C ALA A 105 -8.89 3.26 -16.99
N TRP A 106 -8.13 3.98 -17.82
CA TRP A 106 -6.91 3.46 -18.42
C TRP A 106 -5.85 3.10 -17.37
N THR A 107 -5.67 3.95 -16.36
CA THR A 107 -4.73 3.71 -15.26
C THR A 107 -5.16 2.53 -14.39
N CYS A 108 -6.46 2.37 -14.13
CA CYS A 108 -7.03 1.21 -13.43
C CYS A 108 -6.67 -0.10 -14.16
N THR A 109 -6.92 -0.17 -15.46
CA THR A 109 -6.60 -1.34 -16.30
C THR A 109 -5.11 -1.66 -16.24
N ARG A 110 -4.23 -0.65 -16.36
CA ARG A 110 -2.78 -0.86 -16.30
C ARG A 110 -2.30 -1.33 -14.95
N ILE A 111 -2.85 -0.83 -13.85
CA ILE A 111 -2.52 -1.26 -12.49
C ILE A 111 -2.91 -2.72 -12.27
N LEU A 112 -4.09 -3.13 -12.75
CA LEU A 112 -4.55 -4.52 -12.65
C LEU A 112 -3.72 -5.47 -13.52
N ALA A 113 -3.20 -5.01 -14.66
CA ALA A 113 -2.41 -5.83 -15.58
C ALA A 113 -0.97 -6.10 -15.11
N THR A 114 -0.43 -5.34 -14.16
CA THR A 114 0.96 -5.50 -13.69
C THR A 114 1.04 -6.30 -12.39
N SER A 115 2.00 -7.23 -12.34
CA SER A 115 2.33 -7.98 -11.13
C SER A 115 3.41 -7.32 -10.26
N ASP A 116 4.01 -6.20 -10.70
CA ASP A 116 5.10 -5.52 -10.00
C ASP A 116 4.57 -4.36 -9.14
N PRO A 117 4.65 -4.44 -7.78
CA PRO A 117 4.24 -3.36 -6.88
C PRO A 117 4.93 -2.02 -7.17
N LYS A 118 6.17 -2.04 -7.66
CA LYS A 118 6.90 -0.82 -8.00
C LYS A 118 6.26 -0.09 -9.19
N GLU A 119 5.85 -0.83 -10.22
CA GLU A 119 5.16 -0.26 -11.38
C GLU A 119 3.73 0.18 -11.00
N GLN A 120 3.01 -0.57 -10.15
CA GLN A 120 1.71 -0.16 -9.61
C GLN A 120 1.80 1.20 -8.91
N LYS A 121 2.80 1.36 -8.02
CA LYS A 121 3.08 2.62 -7.32
C LYS A 121 3.34 3.77 -8.29
N LYS A 122 4.19 3.54 -9.29
CA LYS A 122 4.54 4.54 -10.31
C LYS A 122 3.33 4.98 -11.13
N LEU A 123 2.44 4.04 -11.48
CA LEU A 123 1.19 4.35 -12.17
C LEU A 123 0.24 5.17 -11.29
N GLY A 124 0.07 4.78 -10.02
CA GLY A 124 -0.78 5.50 -9.07
C GLY A 124 -0.28 6.90 -8.70
N GLN A 125 1.04 7.14 -8.80
CA GLN A 125 1.63 8.48 -8.66
C GLN A 125 1.40 9.40 -9.86
N ARG A 126 1.03 8.84 -11.02
CA ARG A 126 0.82 9.56 -12.29
C ARG A 126 -0.66 9.61 -12.70
N VAL A 127 -1.56 9.37 -11.75
CA VAL A 127 -3.00 9.49 -11.98
C VAL A 127 -3.33 10.93 -12.32
N GLU A 128 -4.02 11.12 -13.44
CA GLU A 128 -4.48 12.44 -13.89
C GLU A 128 -5.49 13.03 -12.89
N GLY A 129 -5.45 14.35 -12.71
CA GLY A 129 -6.35 15.04 -11.77
C GLY A 129 -6.10 14.72 -10.29
N LEU A 130 -4.97 14.07 -9.96
CA LEU A 130 -4.60 13.78 -8.58
C LEU A 130 -4.54 15.05 -7.73
N ASN A 131 -5.43 15.11 -6.75
CA ASN A 131 -5.42 16.13 -5.71
C ASN A 131 -5.17 15.47 -4.35
N GLU A 132 -4.00 15.73 -3.75
CA GLU A 132 -3.57 15.09 -2.51
C GLU A 132 -4.45 15.45 -1.30
N TRP A 133 -5.05 16.64 -1.27
CA TRP A 133 -6.00 17.01 -0.21
C TRP A 133 -7.27 16.16 -0.28
N LYS A 134 -7.84 15.98 -1.47
CA LYS A 134 -9.01 15.12 -1.70
C LYS A 134 -8.68 13.66 -1.42
N TRP A 135 -7.51 13.19 -1.87
CA TRP A 135 -7.06 11.82 -1.61
C TRP A 135 -6.89 11.56 -0.11
N THR A 136 -6.38 12.53 0.65
CA THR A 136 -6.19 12.40 2.10
C THR A 136 -7.50 12.17 2.86
N GLN A 137 -8.63 12.62 2.33
CA GLN A 137 -9.95 12.37 2.94
C GLN A 137 -10.37 10.89 2.88
N VAL A 138 -9.85 10.11 1.92
CA VAL A 138 -10.35 8.76 1.62
C VAL A 138 -9.29 7.66 1.74
N LYS A 139 -7.99 8.00 1.61
CA LYS A 139 -6.88 7.04 1.53
C LYS A 139 -6.77 6.12 2.74
N SER A 140 -7.11 6.61 3.94
CA SER A 140 -7.08 5.82 5.17
C SER A 140 -8.13 4.70 5.16
N ARG A 141 -9.32 4.98 4.64
CA ARG A 141 -10.37 3.96 4.46
C ARG A 141 -9.95 2.91 3.45
N VAL A 142 -9.31 3.31 2.35
CA VAL A 142 -8.78 2.38 1.33
C VAL A 142 -7.75 1.42 1.94
N VAL A 143 -6.75 1.95 2.65
CA VAL A 143 -5.74 1.11 3.32
C VAL A 143 -6.37 0.17 4.33
N ARG A 144 -7.33 0.66 5.12
CA ARG A 144 -8.07 -0.18 6.08
C ARG A 144 -8.80 -1.33 5.39
N VAL A 145 -9.51 -1.06 4.28
CA VAL A 145 -10.21 -2.09 3.51
C VAL A 145 -9.22 -3.12 2.97
N GLY A 146 -8.15 -2.70 2.30
CA GLY A 146 -7.14 -3.60 1.77
C GLY A 146 -6.49 -4.49 2.84
N ASN A 147 -6.07 -3.89 3.97
CA ASN A 147 -5.48 -4.62 5.08
C ASN A 147 -6.48 -5.55 5.77
N TRP A 148 -7.75 -5.15 5.91
CA TRP A 148 -8.78 -6.03 6.46
C TRP A 148 -8.89 -7.32 5.63
N TYR A 149 -9.02 -7.22 4.30
CA TYR A 149 -9.13 -8.41 3.45
C TYR A 149 -7.83 -9.20 3.35
N LYS A 150 -6.67 -8.56 3.48
CA LYS A 150 -5.36 -9.22 3.58
C LYS A 150 -5.22 -10.12 4.81
N PHE A 151 -5.72 -9.67 5.96
CA PHE A 151 -5.47 -10.35 7.25
C PHE A 151 -6.69 -11.07 7.83
N ARG A 152 -7.92 -10.86 7.32
CA ARG A 152 -9.14 -11.52 7.84
C ARG A 152 -9.20 -13.02 7.57
N GLY A 153 -8.47 -13.50 6.57
CA GLY A 153 -8.49 -14.89 6.14
C GLY A 153 -7.99 -15.85 7.23
N LYS A 154 -8.09 -17.16 6.97
CA LYS A 154 -7.40 -18.16 7.80
C LYS A 154 -5.99 -18.38 7.26
N GLY A 155 -5.03 -18.59 8.15
CA GLY A 155 -3.65 -18.97 7.82
C GLY A 155 -2.60 -17.94 8.19
N ARG A 156 -1.38 -18.16 7.68
CA ARG A 156 -0.14 -17.55 8.15
C ARG A 156 -0.18 -16.03 8.32
N LEU A 157 -0.78 -15.29 7.37
CA LEU A 157 -0.88 -13.82 7.45
C LEU A 157 -1.58 -13.37 8.74
N ARG A 158 -2.73 -13.98 9.04
CA ARG A 158 -3.50 -13.72 10.25
C ARG A 158 -2.73 -14.15 11.49
N ASP A 159 -2.10 -15.32 11.46
CA ASP A 159 -1.37 -15.86 12.60
C ASP A 159 -0.18 -14.98 12.98
N VAL A 160 0.55 -14.45 11.99
CA VAL A 160 1.64 -13.48 12.23
C VAL A 160 1.09 -12.18 12.80
N LEU A 161 -0.04 -11.66 12.31
CA LEU A 161 -0.66 -10.45 12.85
C LEU A 161 -1.14 -10.64 14.29
N LEU A 162 -1.83 -11.75 14.61
CA LEU A 162 -2.30 -12.00 15.97
C LEU A 162 -1.14 -12.34 16.92
N GLY A 163 -0.07 -12.95 16.39
CA GLY A 163 1.14 -13.24 17.14
C GLY A 163 1.94 -12.01 17.57
N THR A 164 1.65 -10.81 17.03
CA THR A 164 2.26 -9.57 17.53
C THR A 164 1.73 -9.17 18.91
N GLY A 165 0.55 -9.67 19.30
CA GLY A 165 -0.12 -9.23 20.51
C GLY A 165 -0.35 -7.72 20.49
N GLU A 166 0.03 -7.05 21.58
CA GLU A 166 -0.13 -5.60 21.76
C GLU A 166 1.09 -4.79 21.30
N LYS A 167 2.08 -5.43 20.67
CA LYS A 167 3.28 -4.74 20.19
C LYS A 167 2.96 -3.72 19.11
N GLU A 168 3.63 -2.58 19.18
CA GLU A 168 3.54 -1.56 18.15
C GLU A 168 4.19 -2.07 16.85
N SER A 169 3.63 -1.74 15.70
CA SER A 169 4.19 -2.10 14.39
C SER A 169 4.58 -0.85 13.61
N ALA A 170 5.85 -0.74 13.21
CA ALA A 170 6.41 0.42 12.54
C ALA A 170 7.07 0.04 11.19
N GLU A 171 6.52 0.56 10.09
CA GLU A 171 7.12 0.41 8.77
C GLU A 171 8.36 1.32 8.67
N ALA A 172 9.55 0.72 8.61
CA ALA A 172 10.85 1.40 8.75
C ALA A 172 11.49 1.78 7.40
N ASN A 173 10.69 2.00 6.35
CA ASN A 173 11.20 2.49 5.07
C ASN A 173 11.56 3.97 5.16
N ARG A 174 12.82 4.34 4.92
CA ARG A 174 13.36 5.72 4.97
C ARG A 174 12.68 6.73 4.02
N SER A 175 11.97 6.26 2.99
CA SER A 175 11.33 7.13 2.00
C SER A 175 9.80 7.12 2.08
N ASN A 176 9.21 6.38 3.03
CA ASN A 176 7.77 6.30 3.22
C ASN A 176 7.30 7.17 4.40
N ARG A 177 7.16 8.46 4.15
CA ARG A 177 6.61 9.44 5.13
C ARG A 177 5.09 9.42 5.25
N VAL A 178 4.39 8.65 4.40
CA VAL A 178 2.92 8.67 4.35
C VAL A 178 2.31 7.59 5.23
N TRP A 179 2.90 6.38 5.21
CA TRP A 179 2.41 5.22 5.96
C TRP A 179 3.47 4.60 6.88
N GLY A 180 4.74 5.02 6.76
CA GLY A 180 5.84 4.58 7.60
C GLY A 180 6.42 5.71 8.44
N ILE A 181 7.41 5.35 9.27
CA ILE A 181 8.07 6.26 10.20
C ILE A 181 9.30 6.98 9.58
N GLY A 182 9.55 6.81 8.27
CA GLY A 182 10.82 7.17 7.62
C GLY A 182 10.70 7.93 6.32
#